data_AF-A0A3C0R7D0-F1
#
_entry.id   AF-A0A3C0R7D0-F1
#
_cell.length_a   1.000
_cell.length_b   1.000
_cell.length_c   1.000
_cell.angle_alpha   90.00
_cell.angle_beta   90.00
_cell.angle_gamma   90.00
#
_symmetry.space_group_name_H-M   'P 1'
#
loop_
_entity.id
_entity.type
_entity.pdbx_description
1 polymer ?
#
loop_
_entity_poly.entity_id
_entity_poly.type
_entity_poly.pdbx_seq_one_letter_code
_entity_poly.pdbx_strand_id
1 'polypeptide(L)'
;MNGFSKRVWIGLLCIPVLFSCATYQRKLSAYYQQVDAGHYERADALLSSNGFLQRDRNQLLYYMEKGKLFHLRGLYDSSNLYFNKADDLIEEKRKSAGDVFLGASVNPMLQTYLGEDHERFLIHYYKAINYLQLGNTEGARVEARRIQLSEDALNDKTRKENKYQQDAFALILQGLLYEAAGEANNAFISYRNAAELYLKNGGNYYGVALPNQLKHDLISAARASGFGDQADYYTNATKPKEEMNAQPAGGWLVLFIETGSAP
;
A
#
# COMPACT_ATOMS: atom_id res chain seq x y z
N MET A 1 -14.76 -47.40 -36.72
CA MET A 1 -13.35 -46.96 -36.81
C MET A 1 -13.30 -45.47 -37.06
N ASN A 2 -12.39 -44.80 -36.35
CA ASN A 2 -11.91 -43.41 -36.53
C ASN A 2 -12.77 -42.28 -35.95
N GLY A 3 -12.66 -42.11 -34.63
CA GLY A 3 -12.84 -40.81 -33.98
C GLY A 3 -11.59 -39.95 -34.20
N PHE A 4 -11.76 -38.78 -34.83
CA PHE A 4 -10.69 -37.81 -35.03
C PHE A 4 -10.69 -36.80 -33.89
N SER A 5 -9.57 -36.70 -33.18
CA SER A 5 -9.42 -35.92 -31.95
C SER A 5 -9.56 -34.42 -32.19
N LYS A 6 -10.44 -33.75 -31.43
CA LYS A 6 -10.33 -32.30 -31.19
C LYS A 6 -9.21 -32.08 -30.18
N ARG A 7 -7.97 -31.94 -30.67
CA ARG A 7 -6.86 -31.44 -29.85
C ARG A 7 -7.07 -29.94 -29.64
N VAL A 8 -7.54 -29.64 -28.45
CA VAL A 8 -7.68 -28.32 -27.84
C VAL A 8 -6.33 -27.60 -27.86
N TRP A 9 -6.19 -26.59 -28.72
CA TRP A 9 -5.14 -25.57 -28.59
C TRP A 9 -5.60 -24.52 -27.58
N ILE A 10 -5.59 -24.86 -26.29
CA ILE A 10 -5.61 -23.88 -25.20
C ILE A 10 -4.16 -23.78 -24.74
N GLY A 11 -3.43 -22.84 -25.34
CA GLY A 11 -2.02 -22.70 -25.05
C GLY A 11 -1.41 -21.49 -25.71
N LEU A 12 -2.02 -20.30 -25.59
CA LEU A 12 -1.30 -19.03 -25.82
C LEU A 12 -2.08 -17.78 -25.36
N LEU A 13 -2.63 -17.75 -24.14
CA LEU A 13 -3.32 -16.54 -23.64
C LEU A 13 -2.85 -16.06 -22.25
N CYS A 14 -1.66 -16.48 -21.79
CA CYS A 14 -1.05 -15.99 -20.54
C CYS A 14 0.28 -15.26 -20.75
N ILE A 15 0.64 -14.95 -22.00
CA ILE A 15 1.92 -14.33 -22.35
C ILE A 15 1.94 -12.77 -22.33
N PRO A 16 0.84 -12.00 -22.46
CA PRO A 16 0.97 -10.54 -22.60
C PRO A 16 1.22 -9.76 -21.29
N VAL A 17 1.02 -10.35 -20.11
CA VAL A 17 1.17 -9.64 -18.83
C VAL A 17 2.64 -9.53 -18.38
N LEU A 18 3.44 -10.58 -18.59
CA LEU A 18 4.86 -10.59 -18.21
C LEU A 18 5.72 -9.61 -19.03
N PHE A 19 5.28 -9.25 -20.24
CA PHE A 19 5.98 -8.28 -21.08
C PHE A 19 5.85 -6.84 -20.59
N SER A 20 4.80 -6.52 -19.82
CA SER A 20 4.56 -5.14 -19.35
C SER A 20 5.56 -4.75 -18.26
N CYS A 21 5.69 -5.54 -17.20
CA CYS A 21 6.63 -5.25 -16.09
C CYS A 21 8.09 -5.30 -16.54
N ALA A 22 8.47 -6.27 -17.38
CA ALA A 22 9.83 -6.33 -17.93
C ALA A 22 10.14 -5.14 -18.85
N THR A 23 9.14 -4.65 -19.59
CA THR A 23 9.30 -3.45 -20.41
C THR A 23 9.36 -2.20 -19.57
N TYR A 24 8.53 -2.07 -18.53
CA TYR A 24 8.57 -0.99 -17.56
C TYR A 24 9.95 -0.88 -16.92
N GLN A 25 10.42 -1.97 -16.29
CA GLN A 25 11.71 -1.99 -15.61
C GLN A 25 12.86 -1.63 -16.54
N ARG A 26 12.85 -2.17 -17.76
CA ARG A 26 13.86 -1.84 -18.77
C ARG A 26 13.81 -0.36 -19.17
N LYS A 27 12.61 0.21 -19.34
CA LYS A 27 12.41 1.61 -19.73
C LYS A 27 12.74 2.60 -18.62
N LEU A 28 12.72 2.18 -17.35
CA LEU A 28 13.05 3.00 -16.19
C LEU A 28 14.40 2.63 -15.54
N SER A 29 15.14 1.68 -16.10
CA SER A 29 16.41 1.20 -15.53
C SER A 29 17.41 2.32 -15.20
N ALA A 30 17.64 3.26 -16.13
CA ALA A 30 18.53 4.40 -15.89
C ALA A 30 18.02 5.33 -14.78
N TYR A 31 16.70 5.48 -14.66
CA TYR A 31 16.09 6.25 -13.58
C TYR A 31 16.34 5.58 -12.23
N TYR A 32 16.05 4.28 -12.09
CA TYR A 32 16.29 3.54 -10.84
C TYR A 32 17.75 3.54 -10.43
N GLN A 33 18.68 3.40 -11.37
CA GLN A 33 20.11 3.52 -11.08
C GLN A 33 20.48 4.86 -10.43
N GLN A 34 19.85 5.97 -10.86
CA GLN A 34 20.09 7.28 -10.25
C GLN A 34 19.40 7.41 -8.88
N VAL A 35 18.21 6.82 -8.70
CA VAL A 35 17.52 6.77 -7.40
C VAL A 35 18.35 6.01 -6.37
N ASP A 36 18.84 4.82 -6.72
CA ASP A 36 19.65 3.97 -5.85
C ASP A 36 20.98 4.64 -5.47
N ALA A 37 21.53 5.46 -6.38
CA ALA A 37 22.74 6.25 -6.15
C ALA A 37 22.48 7.56 -5.36
N GLY A 38 21.22 7.87 -4.99
CA GLY A 38 20.84 9.11 -4.32
C GLY A 38 20.93 10.36 -5.21
N HIS A 39 21.03 10.20 -6.53
CA HIS A 39 21.14 11.28 -7.51
C HIS A 39 19.77 11.75 -7.99
N TYR A 40 18.96 12.27 -7.06
CA TYR A 40 17.54 12.49 -7.29
C TYR A 40 17.23 13.56 -8.35
N GLU A 41 18.05 14.60 -8.50
CA GLU A 41 17.87 15.61 -9.57
C GLU A 41 18.08 15.00 -10.96
N ARG A 42 19.05 14.09 -11.09
CA ARG A 42 19.30 13.37 -12.35
C ARG A 42 18.17 12.37 -12.63
N ALA A 43 17.72 11.66 -11.59
CA ALA A 43 16.56 10.79 -11.68
C ALA A 43 15.32 11.57 -12.15
N ASP A 44 15.09 12.78 -11.62
CA ASP A 44 13.96 13.64 -11.98
C ASP A 44 13.98 14.02 -13.47
N ALA A 45 15.16 14.40 -13.99
CA ALA A 45 15.35 14.74 -15.40
C ALA A 45 15.12 13.53 -16.32
N LEU A 46 15.59 12.33 -15.93
CA LEU A 46 15.36 11.08 -16.66
C LEU A 46 13.88 10.71 -16.66
N LEU A 47 13.18 10.92 -15.55
CA LEU A 47 11.76 10.62 -15.42
C LEU A 47 10.91 11.58 -16.27
N SER A 48 11.19 12.88 -16.19
CA SER A 48 10.48 13.93 -16.95
C SER A 48 10.66 13.84 -18.45
N SER A 49 11.81 13.35 -18.93
CA SER A 49 12.12 13.20 -20.35
C SER A 49 11.72 11.83 -20.92
N ASN A 50 11.19 10.93 -20.09
CA ASN A 50 10.88 9.56 -20.49
C ASN A 50 9.62 9.50 -21.38
N GLY A 51 9.81 9.37 -22.69
CA GLY A 51 8.72 9.26 -23.66
C GLY A 51 7.78 8.05 -23.49
N PHE A 52 8.15 7.04 -22.69
CA PHE A 52 7.22 5.98 -22.29
C PHE A 52 6.23 6.50 -21.23
N LEU A 53 6.70 7.23 -20.22
CA LEU A 53 5.86 7.76 -19.13
C LEU A 53 5.04 8.99 -19.54
N GLN A 54 5.50 9.76 -20.53
CA GLN A 54 4.77 10.91 -21.06
C GLN A 54 3.48 10.54 -21.82
N ARG A 55 3.20 9.26 -22.04
CA ARG A 55 1.96 8.81 -22.68
C ARG A 55 0.83 8.83 -21.67
N ASP A 56 -0.34 9.36 -22.05
CA ASP A 56 -1.54 9.47 -21.20
C ASP A 56 -1.89 8.16 -20.47
N ARG A 57 -1.77 7.02 -21.16
CA ARG A 57 -2.06 5.69 -20.57
C ARG A 57 -1.13 5.29 -19.42
N ASN A 58 0.06 5.90 -19.34
CA ASN A 58 1.10 5.64 -18.35
C ASN A 58 1.22 6.80 -17.33
N GLN A 59 0.34 7.79 -17.40
CA GLN A 59 0.39 8.99 -16.56
C GLN A 59 0.24 8.68 -15.06
N LEU A 60 -0.48 7.61 -14.71
CA LEU A 60 -0.56 7.13 -13.32
C LEU A 60 0.84 6.75 -12.80
N LEU A 61 1.57 5.92 -13.55
CA LEU A 61 2.94 5.51 -13.21
C LEU A 61 3.85 6.74 -13.10
N TYR A 62 3.72 7.70 -14.03
CA TYR A 62 4.50 8.94 -13.95
C TYR A 62 4.26 9.71 -12.63
N TYR A 63 3.00 9.84 -12.20
CA TYR A 63 2.67 10.52 -10.96
C TYR A 63 3.14 9.77 -9.72
N MET A 64 3.01 8.45 -9.70
CA MET A 64 3.51 7.64 -8.58
C MET A 64 5.03 7.74 -8.46
N GLU A 65 5.76 7.62 -9.57
CA GLU A 65 7.23 7.75 -9.57
C GLU A 65 7.70 9.15 -9.16
N LYS A 66 7.04 10.22 -9.64
CA LYS A 66 7.33 11.58 -9.19
C LYS A 66 7.05 11.74 -7.69
N GLY A 67 5.91 11.24 -7.22
CA GLY A 67 5.53 11.28 -5.80
C GLY A 67 6.60 10.62 -4.93
N LYS A 68 7.00 9.40 -5.26
CA LYS A 68 8.04 8.64 -4.55
C LYS A 68 9.40 9.34 -4.63
N LEU A 69 9.81 9.84 -5.79
CA LEU A 69 11.07 10.56 -5.93
C LEU A 69 11.13 11.80 -5.03
N PHE A 70 10.04 12.59 -4.97
CA PHE A 70 9.98 13.74 -4.08
C PHE A 70 9.95 13.36 -2.60
N HIS A 71 9.31 12.23 -2.25
CA HIS A 71 9.35 11.67 -0.89
C HIS A 71 10.79 11.37 -0.47
N LEU A 72 11.54 10.66 -1.32
CA LEU A 72 12.95 10.30 -1.07
C LEU A 72 13.86 11.53 -0.94
N ARG A 73 13.49 12.67 -1.55
CA ARG A 73 14.19 13.95 -1.43
C ARG A 73 13.83 14.75 -0.18
N GLY A 74 12.87 14.28 0.63
CA GLY A 74 12.31 15.05 1.75
C GLY A 74 11.42 16.21 1.31
N LEU A 75 11.00 16.25 0.03
CA LEU A 75 10.15 17.29 -0.53
C LEU A 75 8.68 16.87 -0.42
N TYR A 76 8.20 16.74 0.81
CA TYR A 76 6.92 16.11 1.14
C TYR A 76 5.69 16.82 0.55
N ASP A 77 5.68 18.15 0.49
CA ASP A 77 4.59 18.90 -0.15
C ASP A 77 4.50 18.61 -1.65
N SER A 78 5.66 18.58 -2.34
CA SER A 78 5.73 18.25 -3.76
C SER A 78 5.36 16.79 -4.00
N SER A 79 5.79 15.89 -3.11
CA SER A 79 5.40 14.48 -3.15
C SER A 79 3.87 14.33 -3.07
N ASN A 80 3.24 14.98 -2.09
CA ASN A 80 1.78 14.98 -1.93
C ASN A 80 1.05 15.57 -3.15
N LEU A 81 1.58 16.61 -3.79
CA LEU A 81 1.01 17.15 -5.02
C LEU A 81 0.92 16.08 -6.13
N TYR A 82 1.97 15.28 -6.32
CA TYR A 82 1.96 14.23 -7.35
C TYR A 82 1.11 13.03 -6.95
N PHE A 83 1.11 12.64 -5.67
CA PHE A 83 0.22 11.58 -5.20
C PHE A 83 -1.25 11.97 -5.25
N ASN A 84 -1.60 13.25 -5.03
CA ASN A 84 -2.96 13.75 -5.24
C ASN A 84 -3.36 13.65 -6.72
N LYS A 85 -2.46 14.01 -7.65
CA LYS A 85 -2.72 13.82 -9.10
C LYS A 85 -2.92 12.35 -9.46
N ALA A 86 -2.20 11.43 -8.82
CA ALA A 86 -2.39 10.00 -9.01
C ALA A 86 -3.76 9.54 -8.50
N ASP A 87 -4.15 9.95 -7.28
CA ASP A 87 -5.44 9.63 -6.67
C ASP A 87 -6.61 10.19 -7.49
N ASP A 88 -6.54 11.46 -7.92
CA ASP A 88 -7.54 12.10 -8.77
C ASP A 88 -7.71 11.37 -10.11
N LEU A 89 -6.61 10.95 -10.73
CA LEU A 89 -6.61 10.20 -11.99
C LEU A 89 -7.29 8.83 -11.84
N ILE A 90 -7.10 8.15 -10.71
CA ILE A 90 -7.77 6.88 -10.41
C ILE A 90 -9.27 7.11 -10.23
N GLU A 91 -9.66 8.09 -9.42
CA GLU A 91 -11.06 8.37 -9.11
C GLU A 91 -11.85 8.85 -10.32
N GLU A 92 -11.27 9.71 -11.17
CA GLU A 92 -11.86 10.15 -12.44
C GLU A 92 -12.13 8.95 -13.36
N LYS A 93 -11.12 8.11 -13.57
CA LYS A 93 -11.23 6.97 -14.49
C LYS A 93 -12.21 5.91 -13.99
N ARG A 94 -12.30 5.69 -12.67
CA ARG A 94 -13.31 4.79 -12.08
C ARG A 94 -14.73 5.30 -12.30
N LYS A 95 -14.97 6.60 -12.17
CA LYS A 95 -16.28 7.20 -12.49
C LYS A 95 -16.61 7.01 -13.96
N SER A 96 -15.67 7.32 -14.87
CA SER A 96 -15.89 7.14 -16.31
C SER A 96 -16.11 5.68 -16.73
N ALA A 97 -15.45 4.72 -16.07
CA ALA A 97 -15.62 3.29 -16.34
C ALA A 97 -16.98 2.78 -15.85
N GLY A 98 -17.53 3.38 -14.78
CA GLY A 98 -18.91 3.14 -14.33
C GLY A 98 -19.95 3.64 -15.34
N ASP A 99 -19.66 4.74 -16.02
CA ASP A 99 -20.53 5.32 -17.06
C ASP A 99 -20.39 4.61 -18.43
N VAL A 100 -19.26 3.93 -18.69
CA VAL A 100 -18.96 3.24 -19.95
C VAL A 100 -18.98 1.72 -19.76
N PHE A 101 -20.17 1.15 -19.57
CA PHE A 101 -20.40 -0.30 -19.78
C PHE A 101 -20.55 -0.65 -21.28
N LEU A 102 -19.84 0.03 -22.18
CA LEU A 102 -19.94 -0.21 -23.63
C LEU A 102 -18.55 -0.22 -24.27
N GLY A 103 -18.04 -1.42 -24.57
CA GLY A 103 -17.04 -1.59 -25.65
C GLY A 103 -15.66 -2.17 -25.31
N ALA A 104 -15.46 -2.85 -24.17
CA ALA A 104 -14.17 -3.43 -23.78
C ALA A 104 -13.69 -4.64 -24.62
N SER A 105 -14.19 -4.85 -25.84
CA SER A 105 -14.09 -6.15 -26.51
C SER A 105 -13.01 -6.31 -27.59
N VAL A 106 -12.07 -5.38 -27.80
CA VAL A 106 -11.16 -5.54 -28.96
C VAL A 106 -9.65 -5.27 -28.78
N ASN A 107 -9.18 -4.65 -27.70
CA ASN A 107 -7.72 -4.63 -27.45
C ASN A 107 -7.34 -4.34 -25.98
N PRO A 108 -6.88 -5.35 -25.21
CA PRO A 108 -6.35 -5.16 -23.85
C PRO A 108 -5.17 -4.18 -23.77
N MET A 109 -4.40 -4.03 -24.87
CA MET A 109 -3.21 -3.19 -24.96
C MET A 109 -3.53 -1.68 -25.10
N LEU A 110 -4.81 -1.33 -25.32
CA LEU A 110 -5.31 0.04 -25.35
C LEU A 110 -5.99 0.45 -24.02
N GLN A 111 -6.09 -0.47 -23.06
CA GLN A 111 -6.64 -0.12 -21.75
C GLN A 111 -5.68 0.78 -20.98
N THR A 112 -6.25 1.78 -20.33
CA THR A 112 -5.52 2.69 -19.47
C THR A 112 -5.15 1.97 -18.18
N TYR A 113 -3.90 2.07 -17.74
CA TYR A 113 -3.49 1.52 -16.46
C TYR A 113 -4.17 2.29 -15.32
N LEU A 114 -4.94 1.59 -14.49
CA LEU A 114 -5.68 2.16 -13.35
C LEU A 114 -5.04 1.86 -11.99
N GLY A 115 -3.90 1.17 -12.03
CA GLY A 115 -3.18 0.66 -10.88
C GLY A 115 -3.82 -0.58 -10.26
N GLU A 116 -3.00 -1.39 -9.63
CA GLU A 116 -3.45 -2.51 -8.80
C GLU A 116 -3.83 -2.03 -7.38
N ASP A 117 -4.58 -2.86 -6.66
CA ASP A 117 -5.06 -2.53 -5.31
C ASP A 117 -3.92 -2.16 -4.35
N HIS A 118 -2.77 -2.82 -4.50
CA HIS A 118 -1.56 -2.57 -3.70
C HIS A 118 -0.88 -1.24 -4.05
N GLU A 119 -0.95 -0.78 -5.30
CA GLU A 119 -0.41 0.53 -5.71
C GLU A 119 -1.24 1.67 -5.16
N ARG A 120 -2.57 1.49 -5.08
CA ARG A 120 -3.45 2.47 -4.42
C ARG A 120 -3.15 2.59 -2.93
N PHE A 121 -2.84 1.47 -2.27
CA PHE A 121 -2.34 1.49 -0.90
C PHE A 121 -1.05 2.33 -0.79
N LEU A 122 -0.09 2.13 -1.70
CA LEU A 122 1.19 2.87 -1.69
C LEU A 122 1.01 4.38 -1.84
N ILE A 123 0.06 4.83 -2.66
CA ILE A 123 -0.29 6.27 -2.76
C ILE A 123 -0.67 6.84 -1.39
N HIS A 124 -1.59 6.19 -0.67
CA HIS A 124 -2.05 6.67 0.64
C HIS A 124 -0.97 6.49 1.72
N TYR A 125 -0.18 5.42 1.66
CA TYR A 125 0.97 5.19 2.52
C TYR A 125 1.97 6.36 2.46
N TYR A 126 2.45 6.73 1.26
CA TYR A 126 3.41 7.81 1.13
C TYR A 126 2.79 9.16 1.54
N LYS A 127 1.54 9.43 1.16
CA LYS A 127 0.84 10.64 1.59
C LYS A 127 0.75 10.75 3.11
N ALA A 128 0.42 9.66 3.80
CA ALA A 128 0.33 9.63 5.25
C ALA A 128 1.68 9.97 5.91
N ILE A 129 2.77 9.35 5.44
CA ILE A 129 4.11 9.63 5.96
C ILE A 129 4.53 11.06 5.64
N ASN A 130 4.31 11.53 4.41
CA ASN A 130 4.58 12.91 4.04
C ASN A 130 3.88 13.90 4.97
N TYR A 131 2.60 13.67 5.27
CA TYR A 131 1.84 14.51 6.18
C TYR A 131 2.41 14.48 7.61
N LEU A 132 2.81 13.31 8.12
CA LEU A 132 3.49 13.22 9.41
C LEU A 132 4.80 14.03 9.42
N GLN A 133 5.60 13.93 8.36
CA GLN A 133 6.87 14.66 8.23
C GLN A 133 6.67 16.17 8.12
N LEU A 134 5.52 16.61 7.61
CA LEU A 134 5.10 18.02 7.59
C LEU A 134 4.46 18.48 8.91
N GLY A 135 4.36 17.62 9.92
CA GLY A 135 3.65 17.90 11.17
C GLY A 135 2.12 18.00 11.02
N ASN A 136 1.57 17.57 9.89
CA ASN A 136 0.14 17.59 9.58
C ASN A 136 -0.52 16.25 9.94
N THR A 137 -0.72 16.03 11.24
CA THR A 137 -1.32 14.80 11.74
C THR A 137 -2.76 14.58 11.23
N GLU A 138 -3.53 15.64 11.01
CA GLU A 138 -4.89 15.53 10.43
C GLU A 138 -4.86 15.00 8.99
N GLY A 139 -3.91 15.46 8.18
CA GLY A 139 -3.69 14.92 6.84
C GLY A 139 -3.36 13.43 6.89
N ALA A 140 -2.44 13.02 7.77
CA ALA A 140 -2.07 11.62 7.95
C ALA A 140 -3.26 10.75 8.38
N ARG A 141 -4.12 11.27 9.27
CA ARG A 141 -5.35 10.63 9.74
C ARG A 141 -6.38 10.42 8.61
N VAL A 142 -6.53 11.39 7.71
CA VAL A 142 -7.39 11.24 6.52
C VAL A 142 -6.88 10.11 5.65
N GLU A 143 -5.57 10.01 5.42
CA GLU A 143 -4.99 8.93 4.63
C GLU A 143 -5.13 7.56 5.32
N ALA A 144 -5.00 7.47 6.64
CA ALA A 144 -5.29 6.24 7.40
C ALA A 144 -6.72 5.75 7.13
N ARG A 145 -7.68 6.67 7.13
CA ARG A 145 -9.08 6.35 6.80
C ARG A 145 -9.25 5.93 5.34
N ARG A 146 -8.53 6.54 4.40
CA ARG A 146 -8.54 6.18 2.98
C ARG A 146 -8.01 4.76 2.75
N ILE A 147 -6.95 4.38 3.47
CA ILE A 147 -6.43 3.00 3.46
C ILE A 147 -7.53 2.04 3.92
N GLN A 148 -8.15 2.29 5.08
CA GLN A 148 -9.21 1.42 5.60
C GLN A 148 -10.38 1.25 4.61
N LEU A 149 -10.87 2.37 4.04
CA LEU A 149 -11.95 2.34 3.05
C LEU A 149 -11.55 1.58 1.77
N SER A 150 -10.27 1.64 1.39
CA SER A 150 -9.77 0.86 0.26
C SER A 150 -9.85 -0.64 0.54
N GLU A 151 -9.41 -1.09 1.72
CA GLU A 151 -9.44 -2.49 2.11
C GLU A 151 -10.87 -3.02 2.22
N ASP A 152 -11.78 -2.25 2.84
CA ASP A 152 -13.19 -2.63 2.99
C ASP A 152 -13.86 -2.83 1.62
N ALA A 153 -13.59 -1.93 0.66
CA ALA A 153 -14.13 -2.04 -0.69
C ALA A 153 -13.61 -3.29 -1.45
N LEU A 154 -12.39 -3.74 -1.17
CA LEU A 154 -11.82 -4.97 -1.75
C LEU A 154 -12.43 -6.22 -1.12
N ASN A 155 -12.58 -6.22 0.19
CA ASN A 155 -13.22 -7.31 0.93
C ASN A 155 -14.65 -7.53 0.44
N ASP A 156 -15.42 -6.46 0.19
CA ASP A 156 -16.79 -6.55 -0.30
C ASP A 156 -16.89 -7.13 -1.72
N LYS A 157 -15.95 -6.79 -2.61
CA LYS A 157 -15.89 -7.34 -3.98
C LYS A 157 -15.48 -8.81 -4.01
N THR A 158 -14.62 -9.24 -3.09
CA THR A 158 -14.00 -10.58 -3.06
C THR A 158 -14.75 -11.60 -2.22
N ARG A 159 -15.93 -11.25 -1.65
CA ARG A 159 -16.79 -12.16 -0.84
C ARG A 159 -17.19 -13.45 -1.55
N LYS A 160 -16.96 -13.62 -2.85
CA LYS A 160 -17.41 -14.79 -3.62
C LYS A 160 -16.38 -15.86 -3.96
N GLU A 161 -15.07 -15.60 -4.02
CA GLU A 161 -14.04 -16.63 -4.18
C GLU A 161 -12.66 -15.93 -4.21
N ASN A 162 -11.72 -16.40 -3.37
CA ASN A 162 -10.39 -15.83 -3.09
C ASN A 162 -10.36 -14.51 -2.30
N LYS A 163 -10.11 -14.65 -0.98
CA LYS A 163 -9.81 -13.56 -0.05
C LYS A 163 -8.61 -12.75 -0.58
N TYR A 164 -8.81 -11.49 -0.93
CA TYR A 164 -7.76 -10.52 -0.62
C TYR A 164 -7.67 -10.53 0.91
N GLN A 165 -6.63 -11.17 1.42
CA GLN A 165 -6.43 -11.27 2.86
C GLN A 165 -5.98 -9.89 3.31
N GLN A 166 -6.70 -9.29 4.26
CA GLN A 166 -6.27 -8.05 4.92
C GLN A 166 -4.75 -8.10 5.15
N ASP A 167 -4.08 -7.01 4.80
CA ASP A 167 -2.62 -6.95 4.88
C ASP A 167 -2.21 -6.54 6.30
N ALA A 168 -1.41 -7.37 6.95
CA ALA A 168 -1.00 -7.12 8.32
C ALA A 168 -0.19 -5.82 8.46
N PHE A 169 0.63 -5.48 7.46
CA PHE A 169 1.40 -4.23 7.46
C PHE A 169 0.49 -3.02 7.29
N ALA A 170 -0.48 -3.05 6.39
CA ALA A 170 -1.45 -1.97 6.21
C ALA A 170 -2.24 -1.69 7.51
N LEU A 171 -2.64 -2.73 8.23
CA LEU A 171 -3.32 -2.59 9.53
C LEU A 171 -2.39 -2.05 10.63
N ILE A 172 -1.12 -2.49 10.68
CA ILE A 172 -0.13 -1.93 11.61
C ILE A 172 0.08 -0.44 11.33
N LEU A 173 0.25 -0.07 10.06
CA LEU A 173 0.41 1.31 9.63
C LEU A 173 -0.80 2.16 10.04
N GLN A 174 -2.02 1.70 9.77
CA GLN A 174 -3.23 2.40 10.22
C GLN A 174 -3.21 2.63 11.74
N GLY A 175 -2.85 1.60 12.51
CA GLY A 175 -2.75 1.71 13.96
C GLY A 175 -1.77 2.81 14.38
N LEU A 176 -0.58 2.85 13.78
CA LEU A 176 0.44 3.87 14.02
C LEU A 176 -0.05 5.27 13.66
N LEU A 177 -0.74 5.42 12.54
CA LEU A 177 -1.29 6.71 12.09
C LEU A 177 -2.39 7.21 13.02
N TYR A 178 -3.30 6.33 13.47
CA TYR A 178 -4.33 6.69 14.44
C TYR A 178 -3.75 7.01 15.82
N GLU A 179 -2.73 6.26 16.25
CA GLU A 179 -2.03 6.53 17.51
C GLU A 179 -1.31 7.88 17.47
N ALA A 180 -0.63 8.20 16.36
CA ALA A 180 -0.02 9.51 16.13
C ALA A 180 -1.06 10.65 16.15
N ALA A 181 -2.31 10.36 15.74
CA ALA A 181 -3.45 11.27 15.81
C ALA A 181 -4.15 11.33 17.18
N GLY A 182 -3.68 10.55 18.18
CA GLY A 182 -4.31 10.46 19.50
C GLY A 182 -5.62 9.68 19.52
N GLU A 183 -5.96 8.95 18.45
CA GLU A 183 -7.18 8.15 18.32
C GLU A 183 -6.98 6.72 18.83
N ALA A 184 -6.76 6.58 20.14
CA ALA A 184 -6.43 5.29 20.78
C ALA A 184 -7.40 4.14 20.43
N ASN A 185 -8.71 4.42 20.34
CA ASN A 185 -9.70 3.39 20.00
C ASN A 185 -9.55 2.89 18.56
N ASN A 186 -9.34 3.79 17.60
CA ASN A 186 -9.11 3.41 16.20
C ASN A 186 -7.78 2.67 16.06
N ALA A 187 -6.73 3.13 16.76
CA ALA A 187 -5.46 2.43 16.82
C ALA A 187 -5.60 1.00 17.36
N PHE A 188 -6.33 0.83 18.48
CA PHE A 188 -6.64 -0.48 19.05
C PHE A 188 -7.32 -1.40 18.05
N ILE A 189 -8.35 -0.92 17.34
CA ILE A 189 -9.08 -1.73 16.35
C ILE A 189 -8.13 -2.21 15.24
N SER A 190 -7.29 -1.31 14.70
CA SER A 190 -6.33 -1.66 13.65
C SER A 190 -5.27 -2.64 14.14
N TYR A 191 -4.64 -2.40 15.29
CA TYR A 191 -3.67 -3.31 15.88
C TYR A 191 -4.27 -4.68 16.22
N ARG A 192 -5.51 -4.70 16.72
CA ARG A 192 -6.22 -5.95 17.03
C ARG A 192 -6.42 -6.78 15.78
N ASN A 193 -6.92 -6.15 14.71
CA ASN A 193 -7.14 -6.81 13.43
C ASN A 193 -5.82 -7.35 12.86
N ALA A 194 -4.73 -6.59 12.97
CA ALA A 194 -3.40 -7.05 12.55
C ALA A 194 -2.96 -8.28 13.35
N ALA A 195 -3.01 -8.21 14.69
CA ALA A 195 -2.62 -9.32 15.55
C ALA A 195 -3.47 -10.57 15.31
N GLU A 196 -4.77 -10.42 15.08
CA GLU A 196 -5.65 -11.53 14.74
C GLU A 196 -5.27 -12.23 13.44
N LEU A 197 -4.75 -11.52 12.42
CA LEU A 197 -4.25 -12.15 11.21
C LEU A 197 -3.09 -13.10 11.51
N TYR A 198 -2.13 -12.67 12.35
CA TYR A 198 -1.05 -13.55 12.77
C TYR A 198 -1.59 -14.73 13.59
N LEU A 199 -2.45 -14.48 14.57
CA LEU A 199 -2.98 -15.54 15.45
C LEU A 199 -3.77 -16.60 14.68
N LYS A 200 -4.60 -16.19 13.70
CA LYS A 200 -5.35 -17.09 12.82
C LYS A 200 -4.44 -17.95 11.92
N ASN A 201 -3.21 -17.49 11.67
CA ASN A 201 -2.21 -18.18 10.86
C ASN A 201 -1.07 -18.80 11.72
N GLY A 202 -1.38 -19.23 12.95
CA GLY A 202 -0.42 -19.93 13.81
C GLY A 202 0.69 -19.04 14.38
N GLY A 203 0.45 -17.74 14.49
CA GLY A 203 1.41 -16.74 14.94
C GLY A 203 2.39 -16.27 13.86
N ASN A 204 2.15 -16.63 12.59
CA ASN A 204 2.99 -16.27 11.45
C ASN A 204 2.13 -15.74 10.30
N TYR A 205 2.62 -14.73 9.58
CA TYR A 205 1.99 -14.19 8.39
C TYR A 205 3.07 -13.94 7.34
N TYR A 206 2.95 -14.58 6.16
CA TYR A 206 3.96 -14.56 5.08
C TYR A 206 5.40 -14.83 5.54
N GLY A 207 5.61 -15.79 6.45
CA GLY A 207 6.93 -16.14 6.96
C GLY A 207 7.42 -15.22 8.09
N VAL A 208 6.68 -14.16 8.44
CA VAL A 208 7.00 -13.24 9.52
C VAL A 208 6.23 -13.63 10.78
N ALA A 209 6.93 -13.82 11.90
CA ALA A 209 6.28 -14.07 13.19
C ALA A 209 5.60 -12.81 13.74
N LEU A 210 4.54 -12.97 14.54
CA LEU A 210 3.85 -11.86 15.21
C LEU A 210 4.86 -10.92 15.90
N PRO A 211 5.03 -9.68 15.42
CA PRO A 211 6.05 -8.76 15.93
C PRO A 211 5.83 -8.46 17.41
N ASN A 212 6.92 -8.40 18.19
CA ASN A 212 6.82 -8.06 19.61
C ASN A 212 6.28 -6.64 19.82
N GLN A 213 6.66 -5.71 18.94
CA GLN A 213 6.17 -4.33 18.95
C GLN A 213 4.65 -4.28 18.82
N LEU A 214 4.07 -4.97 17.82
CA LEU A 214 2.62 -5.02 17.62
C LEU A 214 1.86 -5.54 18.85
N LYS A 215 2.45 -6.48 19.62
CA LYS A 215 1.82 -6.96 20.87
C LYS A 215 1.72 -5.83 21.88
N HIS A 216 2.81 -5.06 22.04
CA HIS A 216 2.86 -3.92 22.96
C HIS A 216 1.95 -2.78 22.52
N ASP A 217 1.93 -2.45 21.24
CA ASP A 217 1.07 -1.41 20.68
C ASP A 217 -0.41 -1.76 20.86
N LEU A 218 -0.79 -3.01 20.59
CA LEU A 218 -2.14 -3.52 20.82
C LEU A 218 -2.56 -3.38 22.29
N ILE A 219 -1.72 -3.84 23.22
CA ILE A 219 -2.02 -3.80 24.66
C ILE A 219 -2.08 -2.35 25.16
N SER A 220 -1.17 -1.49 24.70
CA SER A 220 -1.10 -0.08 25.06
C SER A 220 -2.32 0.68 24.55
N ALA A 221 -2.68 0.50 23.28
CA ALA A 221 -3.88 1.09 22.69
C ALA A 221 -5.16 0.60 23.37
N ALA A 222 -5.23 -0.69 23.75
CA ALA A 222 -6.37 -1.23 24.51
C ALA A 222 -6.52 -0.51 25.86
N ARG A 223 -5.43 -0.35 26.61
CA ARG A 223 -5.44 0.37 27.90
C ARG A 223 -5.80 1.85 27.73
N ALA A 224 -5.21 2.53 26.75
CA ALA A 224 -5.51 3.92 26.43
C ALA A 224 -6.97 4.14 26.00
N SER A 225 -7.60 3.11 25.43
CA SER A 225 -9.02 3.11 25.05
C SER A 225 -9.97 2.74 26.20
N GLY A 226 -9.46 2.40 27.39
CA GLY A 226 -10.25 1.93 28.52
C GLY A 226 -10.69 0.46 28.43
N PHE A 227 -10.12 -0.32 27.49
CA PHE A 227 -10.45 -1.74 27.30
C PHE A 227 -9.52 -2.66 28.12
N GLY A 228 -9.57 -2.52 29.45
CA GLY A 228 -8.72 -3.30 30.38
C GLY A 228 -8.82 -4.81 30.15
N ASP A 229 -10.03 -5.35 30.06
CA ASP A 229 -10.25 -6.79 29.83
C ASP A 229 -9.61 -7.29 28.52
N GLN A 230 -9.63 -6.46 27.47
CA GLN A 230 -8.99 -6.78 26.19
C GLN A 230 -7.46 -6.73 26.33
N ALA A 231 -6.92 -5.74 27.04
CA ALA A 231 -5.50 -5.64 27.32
C ALA A 231 -4.99 -6.89 28.06
N ASP A 232 -5.73 -7.35 29.07
CA ASP A 232 -5.40 -8.55 29.85
C ASP A 232 -5.50 -9.82 28.99
N TYR A 233 -6.55 -9.92 28.18
CA TYR A 233 -6.70 -11.01 27.21
C TYR A 233 -5.48 -11.11 26.27
N TYR A 234 -5.12 -10.00 25.60
CA TYR A 234 -4.02 -10.01 24.63
C TYR A 234 -2.65 -10.14 25.29
N THR A 235 -2.47 -9.68 26.52
CA THR A 235 -1.26 -9.94 27.32
C THR A 235 -1.05 -11.45 27.49
N ASN A 236 -2.10 -12.17 27.88
CA ASN A 236 -2.04 -13.62 28.09
C ASN A 236 -1.93 -14.41 26.77
N ALA A 237 -2.67 -13.98 25.74
CA ALA A 237 -2.71 -14.66 24.44
C ALA A 237 -1.40 -14.51 23.66
N THR A 238 -0.77 -13.34 23.70
CA THR A 238 0.39 -13.03 22.84
C THR A 238 1.73 -13.12 23.56
N LYS A 239 1.73 -13.07 24.90
CA LYS A 239 2.91 -13.15 25.77
C LYS A 239 4.06 -12.26 25.26
N PRO A 240 3.90 -10.92 25.29
CA PRO A 240 4.94 -10.01 24.83
C PRO A 240 6.24 -10.22 25.62
N LYS A 241 7.37 -10.15 24.94
CA LYS A 241 8.70 -10.19 25.57
C LYS A 241 9.01 -8.80 26.14
N GLU A 242 9.48 -8.78 27.39
CA GLU A 242 9.92 -7.60 28.16
C GLU A 242 8.83 -6.53 28.32
N GLU A 243 8.84 -5.79 29.43
CA GLU A 243 7.98 -4.61 29.55
C GLU A 243 8.56 -3.48 28.70
N MET A 244 7.83 -3.08 27.67
CA MET A 244 8.17 -1.91 26.90
C MET A 244 8.00 -0.67 27.78
N ASN A 245 9.03 0.17 27.91
CA ASN A 245 8.92 1.42 28.65
C ASN A 245 7.88 2.31 27.97
N ALA A 246 6.67 2.39 28.50
CA ALA A 246 5.54 3.07 27.87
C ALA A 246 5.77 4.59 27.65
N GLN A 247 6.72 5.21 28.37
CA GLN A 247 7.03 6.63 28.29
C GLN A 247 8.53 6.87 28.33
N PRO A 248 9.26 6.58 27.23
CA PRO A 248 10.68 6.88 27.14
C PRO A 248 10.88 8.41 27.16
N ALA A 249 11.94 8.88 27.83
CA ALA A 249 12.20 10.31 28.03
C ALA A 249 12.32 11.14 26.73
N GLY A 250 12.63 10.50 25.60
CA GLY A 250 12.75 11.12 24.27
C GLY A 250 11.60 10.80 23.31
N GLY A 251 10.55 10.11 23.77
CA GLY A 251 9.48 9.62 22.91
C GLY A 251 9.87 8.38 22.08
N TRP A 252 8.99 8.01 21.16
CA TRP A 252 9.14 6.84 20.30
C TRP A 252 9.67 7.23 18.93
N LEU A 253 10.57 6.41 18.38
CA LEU A 253 11.02 6.49 16.99
C LEU A 253 10.42 5.31 16.21
N VAL A 254 9.66 5.62 15.16
CA VAL A 254 9.18 4.63 14.19
C VAL A 254 10.06 4.71 12.94
N LEU A 255 10.71 3.61 12.60
CA LEU A 255 11.55 3.51 11.41
C LEU A 255 10.84 2.67 10.33
N PHE A 256 10.58 3.30 9.18
CA PHE A 256 10.13 2.60 7.97
C PHE A 256 11.36 2.24 7.13
N ILE A 257 11.53 0.95 6.84
CA ILE A 257 12.58 0.46 5.95
C ILE A 257 11.91 -0.05 4.68
N GLU A 258 12.09 0.68 3.60
CA GLU A 258 11.55 0.34 2.29
C GLU A 258 12.60 -0.41 1.48
N THR A 259 12.26 -1.61 1.03
CA THR A 259 13.14 -2.41 0.16
C THR A 259 12.42 -2.73 -1.13
N GLY A 260 13.03 -2.33 -2.26
CA GLY A 260 12.54 -2.65 -3.60
C GLY A 260 12.21 -1.43 -4.46
N SER A 261 11.87 -1.70 -5.71
CA SER A 261 11.70 -0.66 -6.75
C SER A 261 10.23 -0.45 -7.15
N ALA A 262 9.26 -1.00 -6.41
CA ALA A 262 7.85 -0.77 -6.71
C ALA A 262 7.49 0.73 -6.50
N PRO A 263 6.76 1.37 -7.42
CA PRO A 263 5.83 2.43 -7.05
C PRO A 263 4.59 1.85 -6.36
#